data_AF-A0A8H8NGT8-F1
#
_entry.id   AF-A0A8H8NGT8-F1
#
_cell.length_a   1.000
_cell.length_b   1.000
_cell.length_c   1.000
_cell.angle_alpha   90.00
_cell.angle_beta   90.00
_cell.angle_gamma   90.00
#
_symmetry.space_group_name_H-M   'P 1'
#
loop_
_entity.id
_entity.type
_entity.pdbx_description
1 polymer ?
#
loop_
_entity_poly.entity_id
_entity_poly.type
_entity_poly.pdbx_seq_one_letter_code
_entity_poly.pdbx_strand_id
1 'polypeptide(L)'
;MRYIHHIVSLILTVFSPRPYSRGVQTSGDLPSYALTYAPIVHLHSQENFWPSDPSVHLNHVTAKLQNFSDDTSAPFPLTVSNLNYPGSNENVYLTGNDNVEDEPEWLRSTYGKPNHQGESAAPSAIIAVDKLHSIYQSELIGPGYVDIFYPFFYSYNRGNSYNGSVYGDHVGDWENIMIRFLDGEPQAVHYSQHSDGPAYTYAATPKRSLRPVSYSAIGSHANYATVGAHNHSANFGYLTDHATLGLPG
;
A
#
# COMPACT_ATOMS: atom_id res chain seq x y z
N MET A 1 -65.72 -28.12 -17.87
CA MET A 1 -65.14 -26.86 -18.40
C MET A 1 -64.08 -26.38 -17.42
N ARG A 2 -62.94 -25.92 -17.95
CA ARG A 2 -61.63 -25.77 -17.29
C ARG A 2 -61.55 -24.57 -16.32
N TYR A 3 -60.80 -24.80 -15.22
CA TYR A 3 -59.84 -23.97 -14.45
C TYR A 3 -60.03 -22.42 -14.40
N ILE A 4 -59.75 -21.75 -13.27
CA ILE A 4 -58.39 -21.30 -12.89
C ILE A 4 -58.34 -20.97 -11.38
N HIS A 5 -57.29 -21.46 -10.70
CA HIS A 5 -56.82 -20.99 -9.40
C HIS A 5 -55.86 -19.82 -9.60
N HIS A 6 -56.04 -18.72 -8.86
CA HIS A 6 -55.03 -17.65 -8.80
C HIS A 6 -53.93 -18.04 -7.82
N ILE A 7 -52.76 -18.38 -8.36
CA ILE A 7 -51.50 -18.47 -7.62
C ILE A 7 -50.90 -17.06 -7.56
N VAL A 8 -50.76 -16.51 -6.36
CA VAL A 8 -49.95 -15.31 -6.11
C VAL A 8 -48.50 -15.78 -6.01
N SER A 9 -47.71 -15.46 -7.03
CA SER A 9 -46.26 -15.65 -7.02
C SER A 9 -45.62 -14.35 -6.51
N LEU A 10 -45.07 -14.36 -5.30
CA LEU A 10 -44.22 -13.28 -4.80
C LEU A 10 -42.78 -13.61 -5.17
N ILE A 11 -42.24 -12.80 -6.06
CA ILE A 11 -40.89 -12.91 -6.64
C ILE A 11 -39.86 -12.70 -5.53
N LEU A 12 -39.03 -13.72 -5.28
CA LEU A 12 -37.76 -13.56 -4.58
C LEU A 12 -36.88 -12.62 -5.42
N THR A 13 -36.53 -11.47 -4.88
CA THR A 13 -35.42 -10.65 -5.37
C THR A 13 -34.14 -11.47 -5.28
N VAL A 14 -33.60 -11.82 -6.44
CA VAL A 14 -32.29 -12.46 -6.58
C VAL A 14 -31.25 -11.45 -6.12
N PHE A 15 -30.65 -11.68 -4.96
CA PHE A 15 -29.37 -11.07 -4.63
C PHE A 15 -28.38 -11.49 -5.70
N SER A 16 -27.94 -10.55 -6.53
CA SER A 16 -26.76 -10.75 -7.37
C SER A 16 -25.54 -10.53 -6.47
N PRO A 17 -24.76 -11.57 -6.11
CA PRO A 17 -23.45 -11.31 -5.55
C PRO A 17 -22.62 -10.64 -6.63
N ARG A 18 -22.22 -9.39 -6.39
CA ARG A 18 -21.17 -8.75 -7.18
C ARG A 18 -19.92 -9.62 -7.05
N PRO A 19 -19.16 -9.86 -8.13
CA PRO A 19 -17.93 -10.62 -8.05
C PRO A 19 -16.95 -9.90 -7.11
N TYR A 20 -16.78 -10.48 -5.92
CA TYR A 20 -15.71 -10.11 -5.00
C TYR A 20 -14.43 -10.62 -5.64
N SER A 21 -13.57 -9.70 -6.10
CA SER A 21 -12.18 -10.06 -6.39
C SER A 21 -11.60 -10.61 -5.09
N ARG A 22 -11.23 -11.89 -5.07
CA ARG A 22 -10.66 -12.55 -3.90
C ARG A 22 -9.28 -11.94 -3.61
N GLY A 23 -9.26 -10.83 -2.88
CA GLY A 23 -8.15 -10.54 -1.97
C GLY A 23 -8.11 -11.63 -0.91
N VAL A 24 -6.91 -12.11 -0.58
CA VAL A 24 -6.72 -13.06 0.51
C VAL A 24 -7.04 -12.34 1.82
N GLN A 25 -8.28 -12.45 2.31
CA GLN A 25 -8.73 -11.94 3.60
C GLN A 25 -8.24 -12.91 4.68
N THR A 26 -7.31 -12.47 5.53
CA THR A 26 -6.63 -13.36 6.50
C THR A 26 -7.28 -13.42 7.88
N SER A 27 -8.27 -12.57 8.20
CA SER A 27 -9.14 -12.72 9.38
C SER A 27 -10.21 -11.62 9.44
N GLY A 28 -11.45 -11.97 9.79
CA GLY A 28 -12.56 -11.04 10.12
C GLY A 28 -13.05 -10.13 8.98
N ASP A 29 -14.31 -9.71 9.02
CA ASP A 29 -14.82 -8.70 8.09
C ASP A 29 -14.24 -7.32 8.42
N LEU A 30 -13.74 -6.61 7.40
CA LEU A 30 -13.30 -5.23 7.56
C LEU A 30 -14.51 -4.33 7.89
N PRO A 31 -14.35 -3.35 8.79
CA PRO A 31 -15.40 -2.40 9.06
C PRO A 31 -15.64 -1.53 7.82
N SER A 32 -16.90 -1.17 7.55
CA SER A 32 -17.27 -0.46 6.31
C SER A 32 -16.57 0.90 6.14
N TYR A 33 -16.20 1.55 7.25
CA TYR A 33 -15.44 2.80 7.23
C TYR A 33 -14.02 2.62 6.65
N ALA A 34 -13.44 1.41 6.71
CA ALA A 34 -12.15 1.11 6.10
C ALA A 34 -12.14 1.39 4.59
N LEU A 35 -13.21 1.02 3.89
CA LEU A 35 -13.33 1.25 2.44
C LEU A 35 -13.89 2.63 2.11
N THR A 36 -14.78 3.15 2.97
CA THR A 36 -15.41 4.46 2.79
C THR A 36 -14.38 5.60 2.81
N TYR A 37 -13.44 5.54 3.76
CA TYR A 37 -12.42 6.55 3.98
C TYR A 37 -11.06 6.19 3.38
N ALA A 38 -10.94 5.06 2.66
CA ALA A 38 -9.68 4.62 2.07
C ALA A 38 -9.00 5.78 1.32
N PRO A 39 -7.68 5.99 1.50
CA PRO A 39 -7.01 7.16 0.95
C PRO A 39 -6.98 7.14 -0.58
N ILE A 40 -6.68 8.29 -1.17
CA ILE A 40 -6.27 8.44 -2.57
C ILE A 40 -4.81 8.85 -2.56
N VAL A 41 -3.97 8.12 -3.29
CA VAL A 41 -2.55 8.46 -3.46
C VAL A 41 -2.36 9.11 -4.81
N HIS A 42 -1.95 10.37 -4.81
CA HIS A 42 -1.51 11.10 -5.99
C HIS A 42 -0.02 10.83 -6.16
N LEU A 43 0.32 10.04 -7.19
CA LEU A 43 1.69 9.85 -7.61
C LEU A 43 2.18 11.12 -8.29
N HIS A 44 3.45 11.45 -8.11
CA HIS A 44 4.07 12.60 -8.76
C HIS A 44 3.89 12.57 -10.29
N SER A 45 3.71 13.74 -10.92
CA SER A 45 3.47 13.85 -12.37
C SER A 45 4.60 13.33 -13.26
N GLN A 46 5.80 13.19 -12.70
CA GLN A 46 6.99 12.62 -13.37
C GLN A 46 7.38 11.24 -12.83
N GLU A 47 6.47 10.55 -12.12
CA GLU A 47 6.72 9.20 -11.65
C GLU A 47 7.04 8.26 -12.81
N ASN A 48 8.02 7.38 -12.61
CA ASN A 48 8.44 6.34 -13.56
C ASN A 48 8.59 4.95 -12.92
N PHE A 49 8.43 4.86 -11.60
CA PHE A 49 8.43 3.65 -10.78
C PHE A 49 7.06 3.54 -10.11
N TRP A 50 6.17 2.80 -10.76
CA TRP A 50 4.77 2.73 -10.38
C TRP A 50 4.55 1.71 -9.25
N PRO A 51 3.41 1.78 -8.54
CA PRO A 51 3.04 0.75 -7.58
C PRO A 51 3.11 -0.66 -8.20
N SER A 52 3.49 -1.65 -7.40
CA SER A 52 3.72 -3.02 -7.83
C SER A 52 3.01 -4.03 -6.95
N ASP A 53 2.65 -5.15 -7.53
CA ASP A 53 2.33 -6.39 -6.85
C ASP A 53 3.62 -7.03 -6.29
N PRO A 54 3.70 -7.30 -4.97
CA PRO A 54 4.82 -8.02 -4.39
C PRO A 54 5.06 -9.39 -5.03
N SER A 55 4.03 -10.07 -5.52
CA SER A 55 4.19 -11.37 -6.19
C SER A 55 4.94 -11.27 -7.53
N VAL A 56 4.82 -10.16 -8.25
CA VAL A 56 5.61 -9.88 -9.46
C VAL A 56 7.06 -9.65 -9.06
N HIS A 57 7.30 -8.79 -8.07
CA HIS A 57 8.62 -8.47 -7.54
C HIS A 57 9.40 -9.71 -7.09
N LEU A 58 8.74 -10.66 -6.41
CA LEU A 58 9.36 -11.87 -5.91
C LEU A 58 9.90 -12.82 -6.99
N ASN A 59 9.50 -12.65 -8.26
CA ASN A 59 10.11 -13.40 -9.37
C ASN A 59 11.49 -12.87 -9.78
N HIS A 60 11.86 -11.67 -9.31
CA HIS A 60 13.09 -10.97 -9.70
C HIS A 60 14.10 -10.81 -8.58
N VAL A 61 13.84 -11.45 -7.43
CA VAL A 61 14.72 -11.41 -6.27
C VAL A 61 15.08 -12.81 -5.79
N THR A 62 16.18 -12.89 -5.06
CA THR A 62 16.66 -14.10 -4.38
C THR A 62 16.98 -13.76 -2.93
N ALA A 63 16.62 -14.64 -2.00
CA ALA A 63 17.02 -14.51 -0.61
C ALA A 63 18.54 -14.74 -0.47
N LYS A 64 19.24 -13.77 0.10
CA LYS A 64 20.68 -13.81 0.33
C LYS A 64 21.01 -13.56 1.80
N LEU A 65 22.09 -14.18 2.26
CA LEU A 65 22.67 -13.95 3.58
C LEU A 65 23.54 -12.68 3.57
N GLN A 66 23.95 -12.21 4.74
CA GLN A 66 24.84 -11.04 4.90
C GLN A 66 26.15 -11.10 4.09
N ASN A 67 26.65 -12.30 3.79
CA ASN A 67 27.86 -12.50 2.98
C ASN A 67 27.56 -12.55 1.46
N PHE A 68 26.35 -12.18 1.04
CA PHE A 68 25.85 -12.18 -0.35
C PHE A 68 25.71 -13.56 -1.01
N SER A 69 25.93 -14.65 -0.27
CA SER A 69 25.59 -15.99 -0.77
C SER A 69 24.08 -16.22 -0.74
N ASP A 70 23.59 -17.05 -1.64
CA ASP A 70 22.19 -17.47 -1.65
C ASP A 70 21.85 -18.21 -0.34
N ASP A 71 20.67 -17.91 0.21
CA ASP A 71 20.13 -18.66 1.34
C ASP A 71 19.53 -19.98 0.82
N THR A 72 20.29 -21.06 0.96
CA THR A 72 19.86 -22.39 0.50
C THR A 72 18.66 -22.96 1.27
N SER A 73 18.26 -22.34 2.39
CA SER A 73 17.04 -22.72 3.12
C SER A 73 15.78 -22.07 2.55
N ALA A 74 15.93 -21.04 1.71
CA ALA A 74 14.82 -20.34 1.09
C ALA A 74 14.07 -21.23 0.06
N PRO A 75 12.74 -21.18 0.03
CA PRO A 75 11.96 -21.86 -0.99
C PRO A 75 12.16 -21.19 -2.35
N PHE A 76 12.13 -22.00 -3.42
CA PHE A 76 12.19 -21.51 -4.79
C PHE A 76 10.99 -22.03 -5.60
N PRO A 77 10.15 -21.16 -6.19
CA PRO A 77 10.22 -19.69 -6.11
C PRO A 77 9.78 -19.13 -4.75
N LEU A 78 10.22 -17.90 -4.45
CA LEU A 78 9.68 -17.11 -3.35
C LEU A 78 8.26 -16.65 -3.68
N THR A 79 7.40 -16.66 -2.67
CA THR A 79 6.00 -16.23 -2.75
C THR A 79 5.63 -15.49 -1.48
N VAL A 80 4.62 -14.62 -1.54
CA VAL A 80 4.14 -13.88 -0.34
C VAL A 80 3.79 -14.83 0.82
N SER A 81 3.32 -16.04 0.53
CA SER A 81 2.97 -17.06 1.53
C SER A 81 4.15 -17.81 2.14
N ASN A 82 5.35 -17.71 1.57
CA ASN A 82 6.50 -18.52 2.01
C ASN A 82 7.71 -17.70 2.46
N LEU A 83 7.61 -16.36 2.54
CA LEU A 83 8.71 -15.49 3.00
C LEU A 83 9.16 -15.76 4.45
N ASN A 84 8.25 -16.28 5.29
CA ASN A 84 8.55 -16.70 6.66
C ASN A 84 8.92 -18.20 6.73
N TYR A 85 9.84 -18.64 5.89
CA TYR A 85 10.31 -20.03 5.86
C TYR A 85 11.27 -20.33 7.05
N PRO A 86 11.44 -21.60 7.45
CA PRO A 86 12.38 -21.97 8.50
C PRO A 86 13.82 -21.55 8.12
N GLY A 87 14.40 -20.64 8.91
CA GLY A 87 15.71 -20.07 8.63
C GLY A 87 15.68 -18.59 8.22
N SER A 88 14.52 -18.09 7.75
CA SER A 88 14.31 -16.65 7.54
C SER A 88 14.48 -15.90 8.86
N ASN A 89 15.35 -14.89 8.87
CA ASN A 89 15.67 -14.07 10.05
C ASN A 89 16.22 -12.70 9.60
N GLU A 90 16.58 -11.84 10.54
CA GLU A 90 17.06 -10.49 10.30
C GLU A 90 18.37 -10.38 9.49
N ASN A 91 19.06 -11.49 9.26
CA ASN A 91 20.30 -11.58 8.49
C ASN A 91 20.06 -12.07 7.04
N VAL A 92 18.81 -12.20 6.62
CA VAL A 92 18.39 -12.56 5.26
C VAL A 92 17.80 -11.34 4.56
N TYR A 93 18.21 -11.11 3.31
CA TYR A 93 17.75 -9.99 2.49
C TYR A 93 17.27 -10.48 1.12
N LEU A 94 16.17 -9.91 0.64
CA LEU A 94 15.75 -10.08 -0.75
C LEU A 94 16.64 -9.20 -1.63
N THR A 95 17.36 -9.82 -2.57
CA THR A 95 18.31 -9.14 -3.45
C THR A 95 17.87 -9.29 -4.90
N GLY A 96 17.86 -8.19 -5.66
CA GLY A 96 17.57 -8.20 -7.10
C GLY A 96 18.52 -9.12 -7.86
N ASN A 97 17.96 -9.90 -8.78
CA ASN A 97 18.73 -10.80 -9.65
C ASN A 97 19.39 -10.06 -10.82
N ASP A 98 18.85 -8.89 -11.18
CA ASP A 98 19.28 -8.06 -12.28
C ASP A 98 20.11 -6.85 -11.79
N ASN A 99 20.96 -6.31 -12.66
CA ASN A 99 21.66 -5.06 -12.39
C ASN A 99 20.67 -3.88 -12.43
N VAL A 100 20.54 -3.17 -11.31
CA VAL A 100 19.60 -2.05 -11.15
C VAL A 100 19.95 -0.85 -12.02
N GLU A 101 21.23 -0.68 -12.35
CA GLU A 101 21.71 0.43 -13.20
C GLU A 101 21.23 0.30 -14.65
N ASP A 102 20.87 -0.92 -15.08
CA ASP A 102 20.29 -1.17 -16.39
C ASP A 102 18.77 -0.88 -16.43
N GLU A 103 18.19 -0.49 -15.30
CA GLU A 103 16.76 -0.19 -15.09
C GLU A 103 15.82 -1.24 -15.72
N PRO A 104 15.94 -2.53 -15.35
CA PRO A 104 15.10 -3.59 -15.91
C PRO A 104 13.61 -3.29 -15.71
N GLU A 105 12.80 -3.69 -16.68
CA GLU A 105 11.40 -3.28 -16.80
C GLU A 105 10.56 -3.51 -15.53
N TRP A 106 10.83 -4.61 -14.81
CA TRP A 106 10.10 -4.97 -13.61
C TRP A 106 10.26 -3.95 -12.47
N LEU A 107 11.38 -3.21 -12.40
CA LEU A 107 11.55 -2.14 -11.42
C LEU A 107 10.54 -1.00 -11.63
N ARG A 108 10.19 -0.72 -12.90
CA ARG A 108 9.23 0.33 -13.24
C ARG A 108 7.79 -0.04 -12.95
N SER A 109 7.46 -1.34 -13.04
CA SER A 109 6.10 -1.84 -12.79
C SER A 109 5.02 -1.09 -13.58
N THR A 110 5.24 -0.85 -14.88
CA THR A 110 4.39 -0.01 -15.75
C THR A 110 2.92 -0.41 -15.78
N TYR A 111 2.58 -1.68 -15.50
CA TYR A 111 1.21 -2.16 -15.32
C TYR A 111 0.48 -1.50 -14.14
N GLY A 112 1.21 -1.06 -13.12
CA GLY A 112 0.69 -0.36 -11.95
C GLY A 112 0.47 1.13 -12.16
N LYS A 113 0.77 1.66 -13.36
CA LYS A 113 0.43 3.03 -13.71
C LYS A 113 -1.10 3.22 -13.68
N PRO A 114 -1.62 4.25 -12.99
CA PRO A 114 -3.06 4.49 -12.96
C PRO A 114 -3.67 4.67 -14.36
N ASN A 115 -4.83 4.05 -14.57
CA ASN A 115 -5.63 4.21 -15.80
C ASN A 115 -6.34 5.58 -15.83
N HIS A 116 -7.17 5.83 -16.85
CA HIS A 116 -7.95 7.07 -16.98
C HIS A 116 -8.97 7.29 -15.85
N GLN A 117 -9.29 6.27 -15.07
CA GLN A 117 -10.16 6.35 -13.90
C GLN A 117 -9.36 6.58 -12.60
N GLY A 118 -8.03 6.61 -12.68
CA GLY A 118 -7.12 6.74 -11.54
C GLY A 118 -6.87 5.44 -10.80
N GLU A 119 -7.19 4.29 -11.39
CA GLU A 119 -7.05 2.98 -10.77
C GLU A 119 -5.72 2.34 -11.19
N SER A 120 -4.94 1.86 -10.22
CA SER A 120 -3.76 1.03 -10.45
C SER A 120 -4.14 -0.45 -10.45
N ALA A 121 -3.46 -1.26 -11.28
CA ALA A 121 -3.58 -2.71 -11.23
C ALA A 121 -2.78 -3.33 -10.06
N ALA A 122 -1.91 -2.58 -9.40
CA ALA A 122 -1.17 -3.07 -8.24
C ALA A 122 -2.11 -3.25 -7.04
N PRO A 123 -2.02 -4.38 -6.32
CA PRO A 123 -2.82 -4.63 -5.13
C PRO A 123 -2.34 -3.77 -3.95
N SER A 124 -3.25 -3.57 -3.00
CA SER A 124 -2.96 -3.03 -1.68
C SER A 124 -3.68 -3.88 -0.64
N ALA A 125 -3.03 -4.10 0.50
CA ALA A 125 -3.67 -4.73 1.65
C ALA A 125 -4.37 -3.67 2.50
N ILE A 126 -5.35 -4.09 3.30
CA ILE A 126 -5.93 -3.25 4.36
C ILE A 126 -5.73 -4.00 5.66
N ILE A 127 -5.00 -3.38 6.58
CA ILE A 127 -4.68 -3.97 7.89
C ILE A 127 -5.41 -3.14 8.94
N ALA A 128 -6.36 -3.75 9.64
CA ALA A 128 -7.07 -3.10 10.73
C ALA A 128 -6.52 -3.59 12.08
N VAL A 129 -6.13 -2.65 12.94
CA VAL A 129 -5.57 -2.91 14.26
C VAL A 129 -6.46 -2.28 15.32
N ASP A 130 -7.23 -3.13 16.01
CA ASP A 130 -8.03 -2.72 17.18
C ASP A 130 -7.09 -2.42 18.37
N LYS A 131 -7.14 -1.19 18.89
CA LYS A 131 -6.25 -0.71 19.95
C LYS A 131 -6.78 -1.00 21.35
N LEU A 132 -8.08 -1.27 21.51
CA LEU A 132 -8.69 -1.50 22.81
C LEU A 132 -8.91 -2.99 23.10
N HIS A 133 -9.10 -3.82 22.07
CA HIS A 133 -9.39 -5.25 22.26
C HIS A 133 -8.15 -6.14 22.27
N SER A 134 -6.93 -5.58 22.27
CA SER A 134 -5.71 -6.40 22.36
C SER A 134 -5.55 -7.19 23.68
N ILE A 135 -6.46 -7.00 24.65
CA ILE A 135 -6.46 -7.69 25.95
C ILE A 135 -7.45 -8.86 26.03
N TYR A 136 -8.43 -8.93 25.12
CA TYR A 136 -9.38 -10.04 25.03
C TYR A 136 -9.48 -10.47 23.57
N GLN A 137 -9.10 -11.72 23.32
CA GLN A 137 -8.88 -12.38 22.03
C GLN A 137 -10.19 -12.50 21.21
N SER A 138 -10.78 -11.38 20.84
CA SER A 138 -11.95 -11.25 19.96
C SER A 138 -11.48 -11.03 18.53
N GLU A 139 -12.03 -11.80 17.59
CA GLU A 139 -11.82 -11.62 16.14
C GLU A 139 -12.64 -10.47 15.54
N LEU A 140 -13.41 -9.76 16.37
CA LEU A 140 -14.25 -8.64 15.97
C LEU A 140 -13.67 -7.31 16.46
N ILE A 141 -13.61 -6.35 15.54
CA ILE A 141 -13.29 -4.95 15.85
C ILE A 141 -14.46 -4.35 16.64
N GLY A 142 -14.18 -3.92 17.87
CA GLY A 142 -15.19 -3.36 18.76
C GLY A 142 -15.18 -1.83 18.83
N PRO A 143 -15.96 -1.22 19.74
CA PRO A 143 -15.93 0.21 19.97
C PRO A 143 -14.55 0.66 20.47
N GLY A 144 -14.17 1.89 20.12
CA GLY A 144 -12.90 2.50 20.49
C GLY A 144 -11.99 2.84 19.33
N TYR A 145 -10.69 2.87 19.63
CA TYR A 145 -9.68 3.24 18.65
C TYR A 145 -9.30 2.07 17.74
N VAL A 146 -9.33 2.33 16.45
CA VAL A 146 -8.91 1.39 15.41
C VAL A 146 -7.97 2.12 14.45
N ASP A 147 -6.78 1.58 14.28
CA ASP A 147 -5.82 2.08 13.27
C ASP A 147 -5.97 1.22 12.01
N ILE A 148 -6.28 1.85 10.88
CA ILE A 148 -6.36 1.16 9.59
C ILE A 148 -5.19 1.60 8.73
N PHE A 149 -4.33 0.66 8.37
CA PHE A 149 -3.19 0.84 7.49
C PHE A 149 -3.56 0.43 6.06
N TYR A 150 -3.12 1.23 5.11
CA TYR A 150 -3.25 1.02 3.68
C TYR A 150 -1.85 0.95 3.07
N PRO A 151 -1.12 -0.17 3.25
CA PRO A 151 0.19 -0.35 2.65
C PRO A 151 0.09 -0.54 1.13
N PHE A 152 1.07 0.02 0.43
CA PHE A 152 1.29 -0.18 -0.99
C PHE A 152 2.78 -0.34 -1.25
N PHE A 153 3.12 -1.02 -2.33
CA PHE A 153 4.47 -1.48 -2.60
C PHE A 153 4.97 -0.92 -3.92
N TYR A 154 6.26 -0.61 -4.01
CA TYR A 154 6.97 -0.32 -5.25
C TYR A 154 8.11 -1.32 -5.41
N SER A 155 8.34 -1.80 -6.63
CA SER A 155 9.48 -2.70 -6.90
C SER A 155 10.83 -2.00 -6.78
N TYR A 156 10.83 -0.67 -6.86
CA TYR A 156 12.02 0.15 -6.78
C TYR A 156 11.69 1.52 -6.21
N ASN A 157 12.55 2.00 -5.33
CA ASN A 157 12.56 3.37 -4.89
C ASN A 157 13.71 4.11 -5.56
N ARG A 158 13.40 5.23 -6.23
CA ARG A 158 14.40 6.15 -6.75
C ARG A 158 14.58 7.31 -5.77
N GLY A 159 15.72 7.26 -5.10
CA GLY A 159 16.31 8.23 -4.21
C GLY A 159 16.55 9.61 -4.81
N ASN A 160 16.90 10.58 -3.95
CA ASN A 160 17.19 11.94 -4.37
C ASN A 160 18.59 12.03 -5.01
N SER A 161 18.72 12.89 -6.02
CA SER A 161 20.01 13.21 -6.63
C SER A 161 20.66 14.42 -5.95
N TYR A 162 21.91 14.27 -5.50
CA TYR A 162 22.71 15.36 -4.95
C TYR A 162 24.16 15.26 -5.43
N ASN A 163 24.71 16.37 -5.93
CA ASN A 163 26.10 16.47 -6.40
C ASN A 163 26.52 15.36 -7.41
N GLY A 164 25.62 14.99 -8.32
CA GLY A 164 25.88 13.98 -9.36
C GLY A 164 25.76 12.52 -8.90
N SER A 165 25.39 12.28 -7.64
CA SER A 165 25.11 10.94 -7.10
C SER A 165 23.65 10.82 -6.69
N VAL A 166 23.13 9.59 -6.72
CA VAL A 166 21.79 9.26 -6.21
C VAL A 166 21.92 8.63 -4.83
N TYR A 167 21.05 9.03 -3.89
CA TYR A 167 21.07 8.59 -2.50
C TYR A 167 19.70 8.03 -2.10
N GLY A 168 19.71 6.84 -1.49
CA GLY A 168 18.50 6.21 -0.99
C GLY A 168 17.79 5.29 -1.99
N ASP A 169 18.41 4.97 -3.13
CA ASP A 169 17.90 3.95 -4.04
C ASP A 169 17.83 2.58 -3.35
N HIS A 170 16.72 1.87 -3.51
CA HIS A 170 16.62 0.47 -3.08
C HIS A 170 15.60 -0.32 -3.88
N VAL A 171 15.87 -1.63 -3.99
CA VAL A 171 14.99 -2.61 -4.60
C VAL A 171 13.95 -3.04 -3.56
N GLY A 172 12.68 -2.84 -3.90
CA GLY A 172 11.54 -3.05 -3.01
C GLY A 172 11.35 -1.89 -2.04
N ASP A 173 10.12 -1.40 -1.94
CA ASP A 173 9.78 -0.26 -1.10
C ASP A 173 8.33 -0.40 -0.61
N TRP A 174 8.14 -0.25 0.70
CA TRP A 174 6.83 -0.33 1.34
C TRP A 174 6.49 1.03 1.93
N GLU A 175 5.43 1.61 1.40
CA GLU A 175 4.86 2.85 1.86
C GLU A 175 3.46 2.57 2.43
N ASN A 176 2.96 3.45 3.28
CA ASN A 176 1.59 3.33 3.81
C ASN A 176 0.96 4.66 4.19
N ILE A 177 -0.37 4.68 4.17
CA ILE A 177 -1.16 5.69 4.88
C ILE A 177 -1.89 4.97 6.00
N MET A 178 -1.96 5.58 7.18
CA MET A 178 -2.76 5.08 8.28
C MET A 178 -3.83 6.09 8.66
N ILE A 179 -5.07 5.62 8.85
CA ILE A 179 -6.17 6.44 9.37
C ILE A 179 -6.58 5.86 10.72
N ARG A 180 -6.56 6.71 11.75
CA ARG A 180 -7.06 6.39 13.09
C ARG A 180 -8.53 6.74 13.17
N PHE A 181 -9.34 5.80 13.63
CA PHE A 181 -10.76 5.96 13.91
C PHE A 181 -11.04 5.88 15.40
N LEU A 182 -12.09 6.55 15.86
CA LEU A 182 -12.72 6.36 17.16
C LEU A 182 -14.19 6.04 16.89
N ASP A 183 -14.62 4.83 17.23
CA ASP A 183 -16.00 4.37 17.02
C ASP A 183 -16.48 4.53 15.56
N GLY A 184 -15.56 4.31 14.60
CA GLY A 184 -15.81 4.43 13.17
C GLY A 184 -15.71 5.84 12.59
N GLU A 185 -15.50 6.86 13.42
CA GLU A 185 -15.29 8.24 12.98
C GLU A 185 -13.79 8.55 12.83
N PRO A 186 -13.32 9.10 11.68
CA PRO A 186 -11.91 9.35 11.46
C PRO A 186 -11.38 10.52 12.30
N GLN A 187 -10.27 10.29 12.99
CA GLN A 187 -9.67 11.22 13.95
C GLN A 187 -8.36 11.83 13.43
N ALA A 188 -7.49 11.00 12.84
CA ALA A 188 -6.18 11.41 12.36
C ALA A 188 -5.73 10.59 11.15
N VAL A 189 -4.82 11.15 10.36
CA VAL A 189 -4.17 10.48 9.23
C VAL A 189 -2.66 10.63 9.39
N HIS A 190 -1.95 9.51 9.38
CA HIS A 190 -0.49 9.43 9.33
C HIS A 190 -0.04 9.19 7.88
N TYR A 191 1.00 9.92 7.49
CA TYR A 191 1.59 9.86 6.17
C TYR A 191 3.02 9.36 6.32
N SER A 192 3.31 8.14 5.85
CA SER A 192 4.66 7.58 5.96
C SER A 192 5.69 8.35 5.13
N GLN A 193 6.85 8.58 5.72
CA GLN A 193 7.99 9.31 5.20
C GLN A 193 9.24 8.61 5.72
N HIS A 194 9.87 7.82 4.85
CA HIS A 194 11.11 7.09 5.15
C HIS A 194 10.95 6.17 6.38
N SER A 195 11.53 6.53 7.53
CA SER A 195 11.50 5.72 8.76
C SER A 195 10.28 5.97 9.65
N ASP A 196 9.51 7.03 9.45
CA ASP A 196 8.29 7.33 10.21
C ASP A 196 7.32 8.21 9.40
N GLY A 197 6.88 9.37 9.90
CA GLY A 197 5.91 10.24 9.24
C GLY A 197 5.08 11.06 10.24
N PRO A 198 4.66 12.28 9.89
CA PRO A 198 3.76 13.06 10.72
C PRO A 198 2.32 12.52 10.65
N ALA A 199 1.58 12.71 11.74
CA ALA A 199 0.14 12.55 11.76
C ALA A 199 -0.55 13.92 11.90
N TYR A 200 -1.63 14.10 11.14
CA TYR A 200 -2.48 15.29 11.20
C TYR A 200 -3.88 14.90 11.65
N THR A 201 -4.61 15.82 12.28
CA THR A 201 -6.03 15.60 12.54
C THR A 201 -6.73 15.38 11.21
N TYR A 202 -7.69 14.45 11.17
CA TYR A 202 -8.41 14.13 9.94
C TYR A 202 -9.03 15.40 9.36
N ALA A 203 -9.59 16.28 10.19
CA ALA A 203 -10.14 17.57 9.74
C ALA A 203 -9.14 18.43 8.94
N ALA A 204 -7.86 18.43 9.30
CA ALA A 204 -6.83 19.27 8.69
C ALA A 204 -6.26 18.74 7.36
N THR A 205 -6.51 17.48 7.00
CA THR A 205 -5.93 16.90 5.77
C THR A 205 -6.71 17.30 4.51
N PRO A 206 -6.06 17.35 3.34
CA PRO A 206 -6.79 17.45 2.07
C PRO A 206 -7.65 16.19 1.86
N LYS A 207 -8.82 16.36 1.25
CA LYS A 207 -9.75 15.27 0.97
C LYS A 207 -10.41 15.43 -0.39
N ARG A 208 -10.76 14.30 -1.01
CA ARG A 208 -11.73 14.23 -2.10
C ARG A 208 -12.96 13.50 -1.58
N SER A 209 -14.07 14.22 -1.42
CA SER A 209 -15.20 13.72 -0.63
C SER A 209 -14.72 13.33 0.78
N LEU A 210 -14.93 12.08 1.21
CA LEU A 210 -14.49 11.56 2.50
C LEU A 210 -13.06 10.99 2.50
N ARG A 211 -12.39 10.89 1.36
CA ARG A 211 -11.12 10.17 1.25
C ARG A 211 -9.94 11.14 1.44
N PRO A 212 -9.07 10.95 2.46
CA PRO A 212 -7.83 11.71 2.56
C PRO A 212 -6.99 11.57 1.31
N VAL A 213 -6.34 12.65 0.91
CA VAL A 213 -5.39 12.66 -0.20
C VAL A 213 -3.97 12.60 0.36
N SER A 214 -3.17 11.70 -0.18
CA SER A 214 -1.72 11.65 -0.04
C SER A 214 -1.07 12.05 -1.35
N TYR A 215 0.03 12.78 -1.28
CA TYR A 215 0.89 13.06 -2.42
C TYR A 215 2.19 12.29 -2.22
N SER A 216 2.40 11.23 -3.02
CA SER A 216 3.64 10.46 -3.03
C SER A 216 4.65 11.19 -3.90
N ALA A 217 5.82 11.48 -3.32
CA ALA A 217 6.83 12.32 -3.92
C ALA A 217 7.86 11.52 -4.73
N ILE A 218 8.41 12.14 -5.77
CA ILE A 218 9.67 11.65 -6.33
C ILE A 218 10.82 11.91 -5.36
N GLY A 219 11.85 11.08 -5.45
CA GLY A 219 13.05 11.18 -4.63
C GLY A 219 13.07 10.19 -3.47
N SER A 220 11.92 9.63 -3.07
CA SER A 220 11.90 8.48 -2.16
C SER A 220 10.53 7.77 -2.02
N HIS A 221 9.52 8.10 -2.83
CA HIS A 221 8.10 7.72 -2.65
C HIS A 221 7.41 8.15 -1.35
N ALA A 222 8.07 8.93 -0.50
CA ALA A 222 7.52 9.42 0.75
C ALA A 222 6.19 10.17 0.54
N ASN A 223 5.31 10.06 1.53
CA ASN A 223 3.93 10.52 1.47
C ASN A 223 3.73 11.83 2.23
N TYR A 224 3.02 12.77 1.59
CA TYR A 224 2.78 14.09 2.16
C TYR A 224 1.32 14.50 2.11
N ALA A 225 0.90 15.27 3.12
CA ALA A 225 -0.41 15.90 3.17
C ALA A 225 -0.51 17.13 2.24
N THR A 226 0.61 17.61 1.69
CA THR A 226 0.66 18.77 0.79
C THR A 226 1.63 18.55 -0.36
N VAL A 227 1.34 19.21 -1.49
CA VAL A 227 2.30 19.35 -2.58
C VAL A 227 3.46 20.27 -2.18
N GLY A 228 4.55 20.23 -2.93
CA GLY A 228 5.71 21.10 -2.74
C GLY A 228 7.00 20.33 -2.45
N ALA A 229 8.01 21.08 -2.02
CA ALA A 229 9.31 20.58 -1.62
C ALA A 229 9.30 20.22 -0.12
N HIS A 230 9.80 19.03 0.22
CA HIS A 230 9.85 18.51 1.58
C HIS A 230 11.27 18.05 1.90
N ASN A 231 11.93 18.77 2.80
CA ASN A 231 13.34 18.52 3.11
C ASN A 231 13.50 17.36 4.09
N HIS A 232 14.47 16.49 3.81
CA HIS A 232 14.87 15.42 4.71
C HIS A 232 15.53 16.04 5.95
N SER A 233 14.90 15.89 7.12
CA SER A 233 15.42 16.40 8.39
C SER A 233 16.74 15.75 8.79
N ALA A 234 17.00 14.50 8.36
CA ALA A 234 18.18 13.73 8.70
C ALA A 234 19.49 14.14 8.00
N ASN A 235 19.41 14.89 6.89
CA ASN A 235 20.57 15.19 6.02
C ASN A 235 20.86 16.68 5.85
N PHE A 236 20.62 17.50 6.89
CA PHE A 236 20.83 18.96 6.83
C PHE A 236 20.10 19.66 5.66
N GLY A 237 19.04 19.06 5.13
CA GLY A 237 18.25 19.60 4.01
C GLY A 237 18.86 19.45 2.62
N TYR A 238 19.88 18.60 2.42
CA TYR A 238 20.48 18.38 1.09
C TYR A 238 19.69 17.43 0.19
N LEU A 239 18.83 16.59 0.78
CA LEU A 239 17.89 15.74 0.05
C LEU A 239 16.47 16.29 0.25
N THR A 240 15.75 16.45 -0.86
CA THR A 240 14.43 17.08 -0.90
C THR A 240 13.52 16.28 -1.79
N ASP A 241 12.40 15.84 -1.22
CA ASP A 241 11.33 15.20 -1.95
C ASP A 241 10.40 16.23 -2.56
N HIS A 242 9.86 15.90 -3.72
CA HIS A 242 8.96 16.78 -4.45
C HIS A 242 7.64 16.09 -4.71
N ALA A 243 6.58 16.61 -4.09
CA ALA A 243 5.21 16.18 -4.27
C ALA A 243 4.46 17.13 -5.22
N THR A 244 3.68 16.60 -6.16
CA THR A 244 2.87 17.41 -7.09
C THR A 244 1.42 16.94 -7.09
N LEU A 245 0.54 17.67 -7.78
CA LEU A 245 -0.87 17.29 -7.94
C LEU A 245 -1.07 15.98 -8.75
N GLY A 246 0.01 15.41 -9.27
CA GLY A 246 0.04 14.18 -10.05
C GLY A 246 -0.34 14.36 -11.51
N LEU A 247 -0.53 13.25 -12.22
CA LEU A 247 -1.02 13.27 -13.59
C LEU A 247 -2.47 13.78 -13.62
N PRO A 248 -2.85 14.64 -14.60
CA PRO A 248 -4.25 15.01 -14.78
C PRO A 248 -5.05 13.75 -15.12
N GLY A 249 -6.02 13.42 -14.26
CA GLY A 249 -7.04 12.40 -14.52
C GLY A 249 -8.10 12.88 -15.51
#